data_AF-A0A2T2T671-F1
#
_entry.id   AF-A0A2T2T671-F1
#
_cell.length_a   1.000
_cell.length_b   1.000
_cell.length_c   1.000
_cell.angle_alpha   90.00
_cell.angle_beta   90.00
_cell.angle_gamma   90.00
#
_symmetry.space_group_name_H-M   'P 1'
#
loop_
_entity.id
_entity.type
_entity.pdbx_description
1 polymer ?
#
loop_
_entity_poly.entity_id
_entity_poly.type
_entity_poly.pdbx_seq_one_letter_code
_entity_poly.pdbx_strand_id
1 'polypeptide(L)'
;MNVEEYTVTIPREEDAADEPESVKVWPLVESALDTIGADPSTRDAARAAMEHGDGCVVLGNYLNSEAKRVHEMDYRFKVPLVVLAAEQAREDETATSIYDPDEGCVYFETEVSQFSFHVYKDWTVDWSEVADEVQEDYEWSGKDNQTWALDWLMDFLDVPTDQYMVD
;
A
#
# COMPACT_ATOMS: atom_id res chain seq x y z
N MET A 1 -3.72 -10.20 -14.89
CA MET A 1 -3.42 -11.21 -13.85
C MET A 1 -4.61 -11.21 -12.88
N ASN A 2 -4.88 -12.24 -12.06
CA ASN A 2 -5.97 -12.16 -11.08
C ASN A 2 -5.41 -11.66 -9.74
N VAL A 3 -5.82 -10.48 -9.28
CA VAL A 3 -5.38 -9.88 -8.00
C VAL A 3 -5.66 -10.78 -6.78
N GLU A 4 -6.66 -11.66 -6.87
CA GLU A 4 -6.99 -12.64 -5.83
C GLU A 4 -5.90 -13.71 -5.64
N GLU A 5 -4.99 -13.83 -6.61
CA GLU A 5 -3.88 -14.79 -6.61
C GLU A 5 -2.54 -14.13 -6.25
N TYR A 6 -2.49 -12.81 -6.06
CA TYR A 6 -1.26 -12.12 -5.69
C TYR A 6 -0.79 -12.56 -4.30
N THR A 7 0.43 -13.10 -4.30
CA THR A 7 1.16 -13.54 -3.11
C THR A 7 2.46 -12.79 -3.01
N VAL A 8 2.79 -12.31 -1.81
CA VAL A 8 4.10 -11.74 -1.50
C VAL A 8 4.82 -12.63 -0.52
N THR A 9 6.13 -12.76 -0.65
CA THR A 9 6.97 -13.41 0.36
C THR A 9 7.60 -12.32 1.20
N ILE A 10 7.25 -12.27 2.49
CA ILE A 10 7.71 -11.20 3.38
C ILE A 10 9.15 -11.49 3.81
N PRO A 11 10.15 -10.67 3.45
CA PRO A 11 11.53 -10.82 3.93
C PRO A 11 11.56 -10.72 5.45
N ARG A 12 12.36 -11.57 6.10
CA ARG A 12 12.45 -11.64 7.57
C ARG A 12 13.85 -11.24 8.01
N GLU A 13 13.92 -10.52 9.13
CA GLU A 13 15.20 -10.24 9.79
C GLU A 13 15.93 -11.55 10.12
N GLU A 14 17.27 -11.52 10.13
CA GLU A 14 18.10 -12.72 10.30
C GLU A 14 17.82 -13.49 11.61
N ASP A 15 17.40 -12.79 12.67
CA ASP A 15 17.09 -13.35 13.98
C ASP A 15 15.59 -13.66 14.17
N ALA A 16 14.77 -13.52 13.13
CA ALA A 16 13.37 -13.91 13.18
C ALA A 16 13.22 -15.41 13.46
N ALA A 17 12.26 -15.75 14.31
CA ALA A 17 12.01 -17.14 14.70
C ALA A 17 11.36 -17.98 13.58
N ASP A 18 10.73 -17.33 12.60
CA ASP A 18 9.96 -17.94 11.53
C ASP A 18 10.61 -17.66 10.17
N GLU A 19 10.58 -18.65 9.28
CA GLU A 19 11.04 -18.50 7.89
C GLU A 19 10.07 -17.59 7.10
N PRO A 20 10.54 -16.93 6.00
CA PRO A 20 9.67 -16.19 5.09
C PRO A 20 8.51 -17.05 4.56
N GLU A 21 7.27 -16.61 4.76
CA GLU A 21 6.06 -17.26 4.26
C GLU A 21 5.41 -16.41 3.17
N SER A 22 4.90 -17.07 2.12
CA SER A 22 4.12 -16.40 1.09
C SER A 22 2.68 -16.17 1.54
N VAL A 23 2.22 -14.93 1.49
CA VAL A 23 0.91 -14.50 1.97
C VAL A 23 0.07 -13.95 0.81
N LYS A 24 -1.20 -14.36 0.72
CA LYS A 24 -2.16 -13.76 -0.23
C LYS A 24 -2.58 -12.38 0.26
N VAL A 25 -2.43 -11.36 -0.60
CA VAL A 25 -2.66 -9.96 -0.20
C VAL A 25 -4.15 -9.60 -0.25
N TRP A 26 -4.86 -9.97 -1.32
CA TRP A 26 -6.26 -9.57 -1.52
C TRP A 26 -7.20 -9.94 -0.35
N PRO A 27 -7.19 -11.15 0.23
CA PRO A 27 -8.07 -11.47 1.35
C PRO A 27 -7.90 -10.56 2.58
N LEU A 28 -6.68 -10.04 2.79
CA LEU A 28 -6.39 -9.13 3.90
C LEU A 28 -6.91 -7.73 3.61
N VAL A 29 -6.72 -7.26 2.37
CA VAL A 29 -7.28 -6.00 1.86
C VAL A 29 -8.81 -6.04 1.89
N GLU A 30 -9.41 -7.12 1.41
CA GLU A 30 -10.86 -7.31 1.40
C GLU A 30 -11.44 -7.27 2.82
N SER A 31 -10.80 -7.94 3.77
CA SER A 31 -11.21 -7.87 5.18
C SER A 31 -11.12 -6.44 5.73
N ALA A 32 -10.09 -5.66 5.37
CA ALA A 32 -9.99 -4.27 5.79
C ALA A 32 -11.08 -3.39 5.16
N LEU A 33 -11.38 -3.59 3.87
CA LEU A 33 -12.48 -2.93 3.15
C LEU A 33 -13.85 -3.27 3.76
N ASP A 34 -14.06 -4.52 4.19
CA ASP A 34 -15.24 -4.95 4.94
C ASP A 34 -15.37 -4.20 6.27
N THR A 35 -14.27 -4.11 7.03
CA THR A 35 -14.26 -3.44 8.34
C THR A 35 -14.63 -1.96 8.25
N ILE A 36 -14.22 -1.26 7.19
CA ILE A 36 -14.56 0.16 6.99
C ILE A 36 -15.90 0.35 6.27
N GLY A 37 -16.58 -0.73 5.87
CA GLY A 37 -17.85 -0.65 5.15
C GLY A 37 -17.73 -0.06 3.74
N ALA A 38 -16.61 -0.32 3.05
CA ALA A 38 -16.35 0.18 1.70
C ALA A 38 -17.45 -0.26 0.72
N ASP A 39 -17.96 0.70 -0.05
CA ASP A 39 -18.96 0.47 -1.08
C ASP A 39 -18.38 -0.32 -2.28
N PRO A 40 -19.24 -0.83 -3.19
CA PRO A 40 -18.77 -1.62 -4.33
C PRO A 40 -17.77 -0.90 -5.23
N SER A 41 -17.93 0.40 -5.47
CA SER A 41 -17.03 1.16 -6.33
C SER A 41 -15.65 1.31 -5.70
N THR A 42 -15.59 1.56 -4.39
CA THR A 42 -14.32 1.58 -3.64
C THR A 42 -13.59 0.23 -3.71
N ARG A 43 -14.33 -0.89 -3.73
CA ARG A 43 -13.74 -2.24 -3.88
C ARG A 43 -13.20 -2.49 -5.27
N ASP A 44 -13.94 -2.07 -6.29
CA ASP A 44 -13.50 -2.19 -7.68
C ASP A 44 -12.26 -1.31 -7.91
N ALA A 45 -12.21 -0.12 -7.30
CA ALA A 45 -11.05 0.77 -7.31
C ALA A 45 -9.83 0.11 -6.64
N ALA A 46 -10.03 -0.50 -5.47
CA ALA A 46 -8.98 -1.23 -4.77
C ALA A 46 -8.43 -2.41 -5.59
N ARG A 47 -9.29 -3.15 -6.31
CA ARG A 47 -8.83 -4.20 -7.22
C ARG A 47 -7.97 -3.64 -8.35
N ALA A 48 -8.46 -2.60 -9.02
CA ALA A 48 -7.72 -1.97 -10.12
C ALA A 48 -6.37 -1.39 -9.65
N ALA A 49 -6.37 -0.71 -8.50
CA ALA A 49 -5.16 -0.15 -7.92
C ALA A 49 -4.11 -1.21 -7.57
N MET A 50 -4.52 -2.41 -7.13
CA MET A 50 -3.58 -3.49 -6.84
C MET A 50 -2.83 -4.02 -8.07
N GLU A 51 -3.28 -3.70 -9.28
CA GLU A 51 -2.57 -4.07 -10.51
C GLU A 51 -1.31 -3.23 -10.75
N HIS A 52 -1.14 -2.11 -10.03
CA HIS A 52 -0.03 -1.16 -10.17
C HIS A 52 0.71 -0.91 -8.85
N GLY A 53 1.99 -0.58 -8.91
CA GLY A 53 2.82 -0.26 -7.74
C GLY A 53 2.31 0.97 -7.00
N ASP A 54 2.16 2.10 -7.70
CA ASP A 54 1.60 3.34 -7.16
C ASP A 54 0.14 3.17 -6.69
N GLY A 55 -0.65 2.34 -7.37
CA GLY A 55 -2.00 1.98 -6.94
C GLY A 55 -2.01 1.23 -5.60
N CYS A 56 -1.08 0.28 -5.39
CA CYS A 56 -0.92 -0.37 -4.08
C CYS A 56 -0.54 0.64 -2.98
N VAL A 57 0.30 1.62 -3.30
CA VAL A 57 0.67 2.73 -2.38
C VAL A 57 -0.55 3.57 -2.02
N VAL A 58 -1.32 4.01 -3.01
CA VAL A 58 -2.54 4.81 -2.81
C VAL A 58 -3.57 4.05 -1.98
N LEU A 59 -3.79 2.76 -2.28
CA LEU A 59 -4.68 1.90 -1.51
C LEU A 59 -4.21 1.76 -0.05
N GLY A 60 -2.93 1.55 0.18
CA GLY A 60 -2.35 1.48 1.53
C GLY A 60 -2.55 2.79 2.30
N ASN A 61 -2.37 3.93 1.64
CA ASN A 61 -2.61 5.26 2.22
C ASN A 61 -4.10 5.46 2.57
N TYR A 62 -5.01 5.07 1.68
CA TYR A 62 -6.45 5.11 1.93
C TYR A 62 -6.84 4.26 3.14
N LEU A 63 -6.45 2.98 3.18
CA LEU A 63 -6.76 2.10 4.30
C LEU A 63 -6.17 2.62 5.62
N ASN A 64 -4.94 3.16 5.61
CA ASN A 64 -4.35 3.79 6.80
C ASN A 64 -5.12 5.04 7.26
N SER A 65 -5.65 5.85 6.33
CA SER A 65 -6.45 7.02 6.69
C SER A 65 -7.78 6.63 7.34
N GLU A 66 -8.42 5.57 6.86
CA GLU A 66 -9.69 5.06 7.41
C GLU A 66 -9.46 4.31 8.72
N ALA A 67 -8.32 3.64 8.89
CA ALA A 67 -7.94 2.97 10.12
C ALA A 67 -7.86 3.92 11.33
N LYS A 68 -7.53 5.20 11.11
CA LYS A 68 -7.56 6.23 12.16
C LYS A 68 -8.97 6.51 12.69
N ARG A 69 -10.00 6.15 11.93
CA ARG A 69 -11.42 6.39 12.22
C ARG A 69 -12.14 5.14 12.73
N VAL A 70 -11.55 3.95 12.58
CA VAL A 70 -12.14 2.67 12.96
C VAL A 70 -11.32 1.97 14.04
N HIS A 71 -11.90 1.84 15.23
CA HIS A 71 -11.22 1.29 16.42
C HIS A 71 -10.83 -0.20 16.28
N GLU A 72 -11.50 -0.96 15.41
CA GLU A 72 -11.29 -2.41 15.24
C GLU A 72 -10.67 -2.76 13.87
N MET A 73 -9.95 -1.81 13.25
CA MET A 73 -9.28 -2.07 11.97
C MET A 73 -8.32 -3.25 12.08
N ASP A 74 -8.43 -4.20 11.14
CA ASP A 74 -7.46 -5.26 10.97
C ASP A 74 -6.24 -4.74 10.20
N TYR A 75 -5.11 -4.55 10.89
CA TYR A 75 -3.88 -4.03 10.27
C TYR A 75 -3.04 -5.11 9.58
N ARG A 76 -3.49 -6.38 9.51
CA ARG A 76 -2.73 -7.47 8.89
C ARG A 76 -2.45 -7.26 7.40
N PHE A 77 -3.24 -6.42 6.71
CA PHE A 77 -2.97 -6.07 5.31
C PHE A 77 -1.71 -5.22 5.13
N LYS A 78 -1.27 -4.49 6.17
CA LYS A 78 -0.31 -3.39 6.00
C LYS A 78 1.06 -3.85 5.51
N VAL A 79 1.64 -4.86 6.16
CA VAL A 79 2.94 -5.41 5.73
C VAL A 79 2.86 -6.04 4.33
N PRO A 80 1.92 -6.98 4.06
CA PRO A 80 1.81 -7.59 2.73
C PRO A 80 1.56 -6.58 1.61
N LEU A 81 0.74 -5.55 1.86
CA LEU A 81 0.44 -4.53 0.86
C LEU A 81 1.63 -3.60 0.59
N VAL A 82 2.41 -3.24 1.61
CA VAL A 82 3.64 -2.44 1.43
C VAL A 82 4.70 -3.23 0.67
N VAL A 83 4.86 -4.52 0.98
CA VAL A 83 5.79 -5.40 0.24
C VAL A 83 5.33 -5.53 -1.22
N LEU A 84 4.03 -5.78 -1.46
CA LEU A 84 3.48 -5.85 -2.81
C LEU A 84 3.70 -4.54 -3.58
N ALA A 85 3.49 -3.40 -2.92
CA ALA A 85 3.71 -2.10 -3.52
C ALA A 85 5.16 -1.92 -3.98
N ALA A 86 6.14 -2.29 -3.14
CA ALA A 86 7.55 -2.21 -3.50
C ALA A 86 7.92 -3.16 -4.65
N GLU A 87 7.43 -4.40 -4.63
CA GLU A 87 7.65 -5.37 -5.72
C GLU A 87 7.07 -4.88 -7.05
N GLN A 88 5.80 -4.48 -7.06
CA GLN A 88 5.11 -3.98 -8.25
C GLN A 88 5.74 -2.66 -8.75
N ALA A 89 6.03 -1.72 -7.86
CA ALA A 89 6.62 -0.43 -8.22
C ALA A 89 7.99 -0.58 -8.88
N ARG A 90 8.78 -1.58 -8.46
CA ARG A 90 10.05 -1.94 -9.08
C ARG A 90 9.87 -2.55 -10.48
N GLU A 91 8.78 -3.28 -10.70
CA GLU A 91 8.49 -3.91 -12.00
C GLU A 91 7.89 -2.92 -13.01
N ASP A 92 7.02 -2.03 -12.58
CA ASP A 92 6.30 -1.08 -13.44
C ASP A 92 6.87 0.34 -13.43
N GLU A 93 7.90 0.60 -12.61
CA GLU A 93 8.60 1.88 -12.46
C GLU A 93 7.68 3.04 -12.01
N THR A 94 6.55 2.75 -11.35
CA THR A 94 5.56 3.76 -10.93
C THR A 94 5.91 4.48 -9.61
N ALA A 95 6.77 3.88 -8.79
CA ALA A 95 7.26 4.49 -7.55
C ALA A 95 8.67 3.99 -7.19
N THR A 96 9.38 4.75 -6.37
CA THR A 96 10.62 4.31 -5.71
C THR A 96 10.38 4.16 -4.21
N SER A 97 10.70 2.99 -3.68
CA SER A 97 10.54 2.68 -2.25
C SER A 97 11.84 2.94 -1.48
N ILE A 98 11.75 3.68 -0.38
CA ILE A 98 12.91 4.17 0.38
C ILE A 98 12.69 3.85 1.85
N TYR A 99 13.56 3.06 2.46
CA TYR A 99 13.51 2.76 3.88
C TYR A 99 14.42 3.69 4.67
N ASP A 100 13.84 4.40 5.64
CA ASP A 100 14.55 5.21 6.63
C ASP A 100 14.52 4.50 7.99
N PRO A 101 15.64 3.91 8.43
CA PRO A 101 15.71 3.19 9.69
C PRO A 101 15.65 4.10 10.93
N ASP A 102 16.04 5.38 10.82
CA ASP A 102 16.05 6.31 11.95
C ASP A 102 14.63 6.81 12.27
N GLU A 103 13.86 7.12 11.23
CA GLU A 103 12.44 7.49 11.34
C GLU A 103 11.51 6.27 11.49
N GLY A 104 12.00 5.07 11.19
CA GLY A 104 11.19 3.84 11.19
C GLY A 104 10.06 3.91 10.17
N CYS A 105 10.38 4.33 8.95
CA CYS A 105 9.41 4.56 7.88
C CYS A 105 9.87 3.98 6.54
N VAL A 106 8.92 3.44 5.78
CA VAL A 106 9.08 3.20 4.35
C VAL A 106 8.34 4.31 3.60
N TYR A 107 9.05 5.03 2.76
CA TYR A 107 8.53 6.03 1.86
C TYR A 107 8.33 5.46 0.47
N PHE A 108 7.33 5.97 -0.24
CA PHE A 108 7.15 5.75 -1.67
C PHE A 108 7.10 7.10 -2.36
N GLU A 109 8.07 7.35 -3.22
CA GLU A 109 8.09 8.52 -4.10
C GLU A 109 7.52 8.14 -5.46
N THR A 110 6.41 8.77 -5.84
CA THR A 110 5.81 8.65 -7.17
C THR A 110 6.06 9.93 -7.96
N GLU A 111 5.72 9.95 -9.25
CA GLU A 111 5.83 11.17 -10.07
C GLU A 111 5.01 12.35 -9.51
N VAL A 112 3.96 12.07 -8.75
CA VAL A 112 2.97 13.07 -8.30
C VAL A 112 3.04 13.37 -6.81
N SER A 113 3.52 12.44 -5.98
CA SER A 113 3.48 12.60 -4.53
C SER A 113 4.45 11.68 -3.77
N GLN A 114 4.63 11.94 -2.47
CA GLN A 114 5.37 11.09 -1.55
C GLN A 114 4.45 10.54 -0.47
N PHE A 115 4.47 9.23 -0.26
CA PHE A 115 3.69 8.54 0.76
C PHE A 115 4.61 7.98 1.83
N SER A 116 4.16 7.95 3.08
CA SER A 116 4.92 7.40 4.20
C SER A 116 4.14 6.32 4.95
N PHE A 117 4.83 5.24 5.28
CA PHE A 117 4.32 4.11 6.03
C PHE A 117 5.24 3.84 7.22
N HIS A 118 4.77 4.18 8.42
CA HIS A 118 5.48 3.81 9.63
C HIS A 118 5.58 2.29 9.76
N VAL A 119 6.77 1.78 9.99
CA VAL A 119 7.03 0.38 10.32
C VAL A 119 7.26 0.27 11.82
N TYR A 120 6.64 -0.73 12.45
CA TYR A 120 6.75 -0.90 13.89
C TYR A 120 7.93 -1.80 14.24
N LYS A 121 8.62 -1.50 15.34
CA LYS A 121 9.83 -2.23 15.77
C LYS A 121 9.58 -3.69 16.16
N ASP A 122 8.33 -4.07 16.41
CA ASP A 122 7.92 -5.45 16.70
C ASP A 122 7.64 -6.26 15.43
N TRP A 123 7.70 -5.64 14.25
CA TRP A 123 7.60 -6.34 12.97
C TRP A 123 8.96 -6.89 12.57
N THR A 124 9.06 -8.22 12.49
CA THR A 124 10.28 -8.95 12.11
C THR A 124 10.53 -8.97 10.59
N VAL A 125 10.31 -7.84 9.92
CA VAL A 125 10.43 -7.71 8.46
C VAL A 125 11.76 -7.06 8.13
N ASP A 126 12.52 -7.63 7.19
CA ASP A 126 13.73 -6.98 6.69
C ASP A 126 13.35 -5.88 5.67
N TRP A 127 13.09 -4.68 6.18
CA TRP A 127 12.72 -3.53 5.36
C TRP A 127 13.82 -3.06 4.41
N SER A 128 15.08 -3.42 4.69
CA SER A 128 16.21 -3.10 3.80
C SER A 128 16.20 -3.98 2.55
N GLU A 129 15.65 -5.19 2.64
CA GLU A 129 15.43 -6.07 1.48
C GLU A 129 14.15 -5.70 0.71
N VAL A 130 13.14 -5.17 1.41
CA VAL A 130 11.88 -4.71 0.78
C VAL A 130 12.12 -3.48 -0.10
N ALA A 131 12.76 -2.44 0.46
CA ALA A 131 12.92 -1.15 -0.20
C ALA A 131 13.98 -1.17 -1.33
N ASP A 132 13.83 -0.29 -2.30
CA ASP A 132 14.81 -0.09 -3.37
C ASP A 132 16.07 0.61 -2.85
N GLU A 133 15.88 1.53 -1.91
CA GLU A 133 16.95 2.30 -1.29
C GLU A 133 16.82 2.31 0.24
N VAL A 134 17.97 2.38 0.91
CA VAL A 134 18.05 2.64 2.35
C VAL A 134 18.72 3.98 2.55
N GLN A 135 18.03 4.92 3.17
CA GLN A 135 18.51 6.28 3.37
C GLN A 135 18.11 6.80 4.76
N GLU A 136 19.11 7.18 5.55
CA GLU A 136 18.92 7.89 6.81
C GLU A 136 18.51 9.36 6.56
N ASP A 137 17.64 9.90 7.43
CA ASP A 137 17.13 11.27 7.38
C ASP A 137 16.50 11.63 6.01
N TYR A 138 15.66 10.76 5.46
CA TYR A 138 15.02 11.01 4.16
C TYR A 138 14.09 12.24 4.24
N GLU A 139 14.29 13.20 3.33
CA GLU A 139 13.56 14.47 3.33
C GLU A 139 12.12 14.27 2.84
N TRP A 140 11.21 14.03 3.78
CA TRP A 140 9.79 13.95 3.51
C TRP A 140 9.18 15.35 3.27
N SER A 141 8.48 15.51 2.15
CA SER A 141 7.86 16.79 1.74
C SER A 141 6.76 17.32 2.67
N GLY A 142 6.32 16.52 3.65
CA GLY A 142 5.36 16.98 4.68
C GLY A 142 3.91 17.10 4.21
N LYS A 143 3.60 16.74 2.97
CA LYS A 143 2.24 16.89 2.42
C LYS A 143 1.31 15.83 3.01
N ASP A 144 0.20 16.30 3.58
CA ASP A 144 -0.86 15.41 4.05
C ASP A 144 -1.66 14.86 2.86
N ASN A 145 -1.28 13.65 2.50
CA ASN A 145 -1.83 12.86 1.41
C ASN A 145 -3.11 12.09 1.80
N GLN A 146 -3.51 12.14 3.07
CA GLN A 146 -4.64 11.34 3.55
C GLN A 146 -5.99 12.01 3.27
N THR A 147 -6.01 13.33 3.10
CA THR A 147 -7.24 14.08 2.80
C THR A 147 -7.84 13.69 1.45
N TRP A 148 -6.99 13.35 0.47
CA TRP A 148 -7.38 13.03 -0.91
C TRP A 148 -7.29 11.53 -1.23
N ALA A 149 -7.14 10.68 -0.21
CA ALA A 149 -6.81 9.27 -0.40
C ALA A 149 -7.90 8.47 -1.13
N LEU A 150 -9.18 8.78 -0.88
CA LEU A 150 -10.28 8.16 -1.63
C LEU A 150 -10.29 8.64 -3.08
N ASP A 151 -10.14 9.95 -3.32
CA ASP A 151 -10.17 10.50 -4.67
C ASP A 151 -9.06 9.88 -5.54
N TRP A 152 -7.84 9.78 -5.00
CA TRP A 152 -6.74 9.10 -5.71
C TRP A 152 -6.97 7.62 -5.94
N LEU A 153 -7.62 6.93 -4.99
CA LEU A 153 -7.98 5.53 -5.20
C LEU A 153 -9.00 5.38 -6.33
N MET A 154 -9.98 6.29 -6.37
CA MET A 154 -11.03 6.28 -7.38
C MET A 154 -10.53 6.61 -8.78
N ASP A 155 -9.39 7.30 -8.93
CA ASP A 155 -8.75 7.55 -10.23
C ASP A 155 -8.32 6.25 -10.94
N PHE A 156 -8.16 5.14 -10.21
CA PHE A 156 -7.88 3.81 -10.79
C PHE A 156 -9.13 3.09 -11.32
N LEU A 157 -10.33 3.59 -11.01
CA LEU A 157 -11.52 3.10 -11.70
C LEU A 157 -11.53 3.67 -13.12
N ASP A 158 -11.42 2.77 -14.10
CA ASP A 158 -11.68 3.11 -15.49
C ASP A 158 -13.19 3.34 -15.68
N VAL A 159 -13.67 4.52 -15.27
CA VAL A 159 -15.06 4.90 -15.43
C VAL A 159 -15.24 5.42 -16.85
N PRO A 160 -16.02 4.73 -17.70
CA PRO A 160 -16.27 5.20 -19.05
C PRO A 160 -16.94 6.59 -18.97
N THR A 161 -16.22 7.61 -19.40
CA THR A 161 -16.68 9.02 -19.36
C THR A 161 -17.95 9.24 -20.20
N ASP A 162 -18.26 8.30 -21.09
CA ASP A 162 -19.49 8.17 -21.86
C ASP A 162 -20.74 7.93 -21.01
N GLN A 163 -20.64 7.49 -19.74
CA GLN A 163 -21.80 7.38 -18.85
C GLN A 163 -22.18 8.70 -18.14
N TYR A 164 -21.33 9.73 -18.23
CA TYR A 164 -21.59 11.06 -17.64
C TYR A 164 -21.83 12.17 -18.68
N MET A 165 -21.71 11.86 -19.98
CA MET A 165 -22.14 12.77 -21.03
C MET A 165 -23.65 12.64 -21.22
N VAL A 166 -24.39 13.61 -20.69
CA VAL A 166 -25.80 13.83 -21.05
C VAL A 166 -25.80 14.44 -22.45
N ASP A 167 -26.38 13.74 -23.42
CA ASP A 167 -26.69 14.30 -24.75
C ASP A 167 -27.52 15.59 -24.66
#